data_AF-A0A971X357-F1
#
_entry.id   AF-A0A971X357-F1
#
_cell.length_a   1.000
_cell.length_b   1.000
_cell.length_c   1.000
_cell.angle_alpha   90.00
_cell.angle_beta   90.00
_cell.angle_gamma   90.00
#
_symmetry.space_group_name_H-M   'P 1'
#
loop_
_entity.id
_entity.type
_entity.pdbx_description
1 polymer ?
#
loop_
_entity_poly.entity_id
_entity_poly.type
_entity_poly.pdbx_seq_one_letter_code
_entity_poly.pdbx_strand_id
1 'polypeptide(L)'
;MQLQAMLLSVQKTIVDRNIYAKAFIALPADNEKDAVSSVMQLGIQEDKAEEVFKQVVDNNLKLGELVNVGVTIVRGAQNSVKQVVTSITSVQRPAQQPASQRDVPSKSEQK
;
A
#
# COMPACT_ATOMS: atom_id res chain seq x y z
N MET A 1 9.11 -10.50 4.38
CA MET A 1 8.95 -10.31 2.91
C MET A 1 8.27 -8.97 2.69
N GLN A 2 8.50 -8.32 1.55
CA GLN A 2 7.80 -7.09 1.18
C GLN A 2 7.07 -7.34 -0.16
N LEU A 3 5.82 -6.91 -0.23
CA LEU A 3 4.95 -7.05 -1.40
C LEU A 3 4.47 -5.67 -1.81
N GLN A 4 4.56 -5.32 -3.08
CA GLN A 4 4.00 -4.09 -3.61
C GLN A 4 2.60 -4.39 -4.18
N ALA A 5 1.60 -3.67 -3.71
CA ALA A 5 0.21 -3.89 -4.09
C ALA A 5 -0.59 -2.59 -4.01
N MET A 6 -1.75 -2.53 -4.67
CA MET A 6 -2.69 -1.44 -4.50
C MET A 6 -3.48 -1.64 -3.21
N LEU A 7 -3.50 -0.64 -2.35
CA LEU A 7 -4.31 -0.66 -1.13
C LEU A 7 -5.78 -0.48 -1.48
N LEU A 8 -6.63 -1.42 -1.08
CA LEU A 8 -8.07 -1.28 -1.24
C LEU A 8 -8.71 -0.72 0.04
N SER A 9 -8.44 -1.37 1.16
CA SER A 9 -8.92 -0.92 2.46
C SER A 9 -8.15 -1.60 3.59
N VAL A 10 -8.21 -0.99 4.77
CA VAL A 10 -7.83 -1.63 6.03
C VAL A 10 -9.03 -1.57 6.97
N GLN A 11 -9.46 -2.74 7.43
CA GLN A 11 -10.57 -2.84 8.37
C GLN A 11 -10.02 -3.16 9.76
N LYS A 12 -10.36 -2.31 10.74
CA LYS A 12 -10.12 -2.55 12.16
C LYS A 12 -11.39 -3.08 12.83
N THR A 13 -11.25 -4.15 13.59
CA THR A 13 -12.31 -4.76 14.40
C THR A 13 -11.84 -4.85 15.84
N ILE A 14 -12.67 -4.38 16.77
CA ILE A 14 -12.38 -4.42 18.21
C ILE A 14 -13.34 -5.42 18.84
N VAL A 15 -12.80 -6.40 19.57
CA VAL A 15 -13.58 -7.39 20.33
C VAL A 15 -13.04 -7.41 21.75
N ASP A 16 -13.88 -7.03 22.71
CA ASP A 16 -13.49 -6.78 24.10
C ASP A 16 -12.31 -5.81 24.22
N ARG A 17 -11.13 -6.32 24.59
CA ARG A 17 -9.87 -5.56 24.70
C ARG A 17 -8.88 -5.86 23.56
N ASN A 18 -9.26 -6.73 22.63
CA ASN A 18 -8.40 -7.17 21.54
C ASN A 18 -8.72 -6.40 20.26
N ILE A 19 -7.65 -6.04 19.54
CA ILE A 19 -7.74 -5.30 18.27
C ILE A 19 -7.26 -6.23 17.17
N TYR A 20 -8.11 -6.40 16.16
CA TYR A 20 -7.83 -7.16 14.97
C TYR A 20 -7.87 -6.24 13.77
N ALA A 21 -7.02 -6.49 12.78
CA ALA A 21 -7.11 -5.77 11.53
C ALA A 21 -6.89 -6.69 10.33
N LYS A 22 -7.48 -6.31 9.20
CA LYS A 22 -7.30 -6.98 7.91
C LYS A 22 -7.01 -5.94 6.84
N ALA A 23 -6.12 -6.28 5.93
CA ALA A 23 -5.81 -5.50 4.75
C ALA A 23 -6.41 -6.16 3.51
N PHE A 24 -7.07 -5.37 2.70
CA PHE A 24 -7.52 -5.75 1.37
C PHE A 24 -6.59 -5.09 0.36
N ILE A 25 -5.95 -5.90 -0.48
CA ILE A 25 -4.98 -5.44 -1.46
C ILE A 25 -5.30 -6.02 -2.83
N ALA A 26 -4.98 -5.27 -3.87
CA ALA A 26 -5.03 -5.74 -5.25
C ALA A 26 -3.61 -5.89 -5.79
N LEU A 27 -3.31 -7.08 -6.32
CA LEU A 27 -2.06 -7.29 -7.05
C LEU A 27 -2.19 -6.65 -8.45
N PRO A 28 -1.16 -5.92 -8.90
CA PRO A 28 -1.12 -5.45 -10.28
C PRO A 28 -1.16 -6.66 -11.23
N ALA A 29 -1.77 -6.48 -12.41
CA ALA A 29 -1.66 -7.47 -13.46
C ALA A 29 -0.31 -7.39 -14.15
N ASP A 30 0.22 -8.54 -14.55
CA ASP A 30 1.47 -8.60 -15.33
C ASP A 30 1.32 -7.98 -16.72
N ASN A 31 0.08 -7.77 -17.20
CA ASN A 31 -0.24 -7.23 -18.52
C ASN A 31 -1.15 -6.00 -18.43
N GLU A 32 -0.89 -4.99 -19.26
CA GLU A 32 -1.59 -3.68 -19.30
C GLU A 32 -3.12 -3.74 -19.56
N LYS A 33 -3.69 -4.91 -19.87
CA LYS A 33 -5.12 -5.05 -20.21
C LYS A 33 -6.04 -5.31 -19.03
N ASP A 34 -5.51 -5.72 -17.87
CA ASP A 34 -6.31 -5.99 -16.67
C ASP A 34 -5.95 -5.01 -15.55
N ALA A 35 -6.93 -4.31 -14.99
CA ALA A 35 -6.70 -3.31 -13.95
C ALA A 35 -6.27 -3.92 -12.60
N VAL A 36 -6.59 -5.20 -12.35
CA VAL A 36 -6.27 -5.97 -11.14
C VAL A 36 -6.17 -7.45 -11.50
N SER A 37 -5.06 -8.14 -11.18
CA SER A 37 -4.95 -9.60 -11.41
C SER A 37 -5.63 -10.41 -10.33
N SER A 38 -5.61 -9.93 -9.09
CA SER A 38 -6.17 -10.65 -7.94
C SER A 38 -6.39 -9.70 -6.76
N VAL A 39 -7.51 -9.88 -6.07
CA VAL A 39 -7.77 -9.24 -4.78
C VAL A 39 -7.46 -10.23 -3.67
N MET A 40 -6.63 -9.82 -2.72
CA MET A 40 -6.24 -10.62 -1.56
C MET A 40 -6.73 -9.98 -0.27
N GLN A 41 -7.20 -10.83 0.64
CA GLN A 41 -7.48 -10.45 2.02
C GLN A 41 -6.39 -11.05 2.91
N LEU A 42 -5.61 -10.19 3.56
CA LEU A 42 -4.58 -10.60 4.50
C LEU A 42 -4.94 -10.16 5.91
N GLY A 43 -4.76 -11.06 6.89
CA GLY A 43 -4.83 -10.66 8.30
C GLY A 43 -3.60 -9.82 8.66
N ILE A 44 -3.76 -8.82 9.50
CA ILE A 44 -2.65 -8.10 10.11
C ILE A 44 -2.28 -8.82 11.41
N GLN A 45 -0.98 -8.88 11.71
CA GLN A 45 -0.48 -9.46 12.95
C GLN A 45 -1.11 -8.74 14.16
N GLU A 46 -1.59 -9.48 15.15
CA GLU A 46 -2.47 -8.93 16.20
C GLU A 46 -1.81 -7.79 17.01
N ASP A 47 -0.53 -7.96 17.38
CA ASP A 47 0.27 -6.94 18.07
C ASP A 47 0.61 -5.71 17.18
N LYS A 48 0.36 -5.81 15.87
CA LYS A 48 0.55 -4.74 14.88
C LYS A 48 -0.76 -4.16 14.38
N ALA A 49 -1.91 -4.69 14.76
CA ALA A 49 -3.20 -4.30 14.20
C ALA A 49 -3.49 -2.80 14.37
N GLU A 50 -3.28 -2.27 15.58
CA GLU A 50 -3.49 -0.84 15.84
C GLU A 50 -2.44 0.02 15.14
N GLU A 51 -1.17 -0.40 15.15
CA GLU A 51 -0.05 0.32 14.53
C GLU A 51 -0.27 0.47 13.02
N VAL A 52 -0.59 -0.63 12.33
CA VAL A 52 -0.83 -0.64 10.88
C VAL A 52 -2.06 0.18 10.51
N PHE A 53 -3.14 0.05 11.27
CA PHE A 53 -4.34 0.86 11.01
C PHE A 53 -4.04 2.35 11.18
N LYS A 54 -3.32 2.71 12.25
CA LYS A 54 -2.89 4.09 12.48
C LYS A 54 -1.96 4.59 11.37
N GLN A 55 -1.00 3.78 10.90
CA GLN A 55 -0.14 4.13 9.76
C GLN A 55 -0.95 4.49 8.51
N VAL A 56 -2.02 3.74 8.22
CA VAL A 56 -2.87 4.02 7.05
C VAL A 56 -3.63 5.34 7.21
N VAL A 57 -4.15 5.60 8.41
CA VAL A 57 -4.88 6.84 8.73
C VAL A 57 -3.96 8.05 8.75
N ASP A 58 -2.84 7.97 9.49
CA ASP A 58 -1.88 9.07 9.69
C ASP A 58 -1.17 9.44 8.38
N ASN A 59 -0.83 8.46 7.54
CA ASN A 59 -0.26 8.71 6.22
C ASN A 59 -1.32 9.02 5.15
N ASN A 60 -2.61 9.07 5.53
CA ASN A 60 -3.72 9.39 4.64
C ASN A 60 -3.76 8.52 3.37
N LEU A 61 -3.37 7.24 3.48
CA LEU A 61 -3.26 6.33 2.33
C LEU A 61 -4.64 6.13 1.69
N LYS A 62 -4.68 6.23 0.35
CA LYS A 62 -5.95 6.19 -0.39
C LYS A 62 -6.20 4.84 -1.05
N LEU A 63 -7.48 4.57 -1.31
CA LEU A 63 -7.93 3.49 -2.18
C LEU A 63 -7.21 3.59 -3.54
N GLY A 64 -6.63 2.48 -3.99
CA GLY A 64 -5.89 2.38 -5.25
C GLY A 64 -4.45 2.88 -5.17
N GLU A 65 -3.99 3.39 -4.02
CA GLU A 65 -2.61 3.83 -3.86
C GLU A 65 -1.67 2.62 -3.84
N LEU A 66 -0.54 2.76 -4.53
CA LEU A 66 0.49 1.74 -4.55
C LEU A 66 1.27 1.79 -3.23
N VAL A 67 1.19 0.71 -2.45
CA VAL A 67 1.79 0.59 -1.13
C VAL A 67 2.78 -0.56 -1.06
N ASN A 68 3.75 -0.42 -0.17
CA ASN A 68 4.60 -1.50 0.28
C ASN A 68 3.94 -2.17 1.49
N VAL A 69 3.68 -3.47 1.36
CA VAL A 69 3.08 -4.31 2.38
C VAL A 69 4.15 -5.24 2.94
N GLY A 70 4.51 -5.04 4.22
CA GLY A 70 5.34 -5.98 4.95
C GLY A 70 4.54 -7.24 5.27
N VAL A 71 5.02 -8.40 4.84
CA VAL A 71 4.36 -9.70 5.04
C VAL A 71 5.33 -10.66 5.71
N THR A 72 4.85 -11.33 6.75
CA THR A 72 5.56 -12.45 7.40
C THR A 72 4.73 -13.71 7.36
N ILE A 73 5.39 -14.85 7.52
CA ILE A 73 4.77 -16.16 7.56
C ILE A 73 4.77 -16.61 9.02
N VAL A 74 3.58 -16.79 9.57
CA VAL A 74 3.38 -17.35 10.91
C VAL A 74 2.92 -18.80 10.79
N ARG A 75 3.47 -19.65 11.66
CA ARG A 75 3.01 -21.04 11.83
C ARG A 75 1.90 -21.06 12.86
N GLY A 76 0.71 -21.48 12.44
CA GLY A 76 -0.40 -21.77 13.32
C GLY A 76 -0.34 -23.19 13.87
N ALA A 77 -1.41 -23.56 14.59
CA ALA A 77 -1.61 -24.94 15.00
C ALA A 77 -1.67 -25.88 13.78
N GLN A 78 -1.30 -27.15 13.99
CA GLN A 78 -1.30 -28.20 12.96
C GLN A 78 -0.41 -27.91 11.73
N ASN A 79 0.73 -27.24 11.92
CA ASN A 79 1.65 -26.87 10.83
C ASN A 79 1.01 -26.00 9.72
N SER A 80 -0.14 -25.38 10.00
CA SER A 80 -0.72 -24.40 9.08
C SER A 80 0.23 -23.20 8.96
N VAL A 81 0.44 -22.73 7.74
CA VAL A 81 1.25 -21.53 7.48
C VAL A 81 0.34 -20.45 6.95
N LYS A 82 0.37 -19.28 7.58
CA LYS A 82 -0.44 -18.13 7.21
C LYS A 82 0.44 -16.92 6.96
N GLN A 83 0.14 -16.21 5.89
CA GLN A 83 0.73 -14.90 5.61
C GLN A 83 -0.03 -13.84 6.40
N VAL A 84 0.68 -13.01 7.14
CA VAL A 84 0.13 -11.88 7.88
C VAL A 84 0.90 -10.60 7.57
N VAL A 85 0.16 -9.51 7.54
CA VAL A 85 0.71 -8.17 7.32
C VAL A 85 1.30 -7.64 8.62
N THR A 86 2.48 -7.03 8.52
CA THR A 86 3.21 -6.42 9.64
C THR A 86 3.33 -4.90 9.52
N SER A 87 3.25 -4.37 8.30
CA SER A 87 3.35 -2.93 8.01
C SER A 87 2.72 -2.60 6.66
N ILE A 88 2.23 -1.35 6.52
CA ILE A 88 1.78 -0.78 5.25
C ILE A 88 2.33 0.64 5.14
N THR A 89 3.11 0.91 4.08
CA THR A 89 3.70 2.23 3.84
C THR A 89 3.51 2.65 2.39
N SER A 90 3.31 3.95 2.12
CA SER A 90 3.24 4.47 0.75
C SER A 90 4.53 4.18 -0.02
N VAL A 91 4.39 3.84 -1.30
CA VAL A 91 5.52 3.88 -2.24
C VAL A 91 5.68 5.35 -2.62
N GLN A 92 6.54 6.08 -1.90
CA GLN A 92 6.89 7.45 -2.29
C GLN A 92 7.47 7.41 -3.71
N ARG A 93 6.67 7.77 -4.71
CA ARG A 93 7.22 8.24 -5.98
C ARG A 93 8.02 9.50 -5.62
N PRO A 94 9.32 9.60 -5.96
CA PRO A 94 10.02 10.87 -5.81
C PRO A 94 9.15 11.94 -6.48
N ALA A 95 8.89 13.02 -5.75
CA ALA A 95 8.09 14.13 -6.26
C ALA A 95 8.61 14.45 -7.65
N GLN A 96 7.77 14.32 -8.68
CA GLN A 96 8.06 14.93 -9.97
C GLN A 96 8.25 16.41 -9.66
N GLN A 97 9.51 16.85 -9.68
CA GLN A 97 9.83 18.27 -9.62
C GLN A 97 8.93 18.93 -10.67
N PRO A 98 8.15 19.97 -10.30
CA PRO A 98 7.43 20.74 -11.30
C PRO A 98 8.46 21.13 -12.34
N ALA A 99 8.22 20.78 -13.61
CA ALA A 99 9.04 21.21 -14.72
C ALA A 99 9.05 22.74 -14.68
N SER A 100 10.07 23.29 -14.03
CA SER A 100 10.26 24.72 -13.91
C SER A 100 10.52 25.17 -15.34
N GLN A 101 9.55 25.96 -15.82
CA GLN A 101 9.55 26.76 -17.04
C GLN A 101 10.91 26.74 -17.73
N ARG A 102 11.03 25.93 -18.79
CA ARG A 102 12.03 26.20 -19.82
C ARG A 102 11.57 27.48 -20.51
N ASP A 103 12.17 28.60 -20.10
CA ASP A 103 12.15 29.86 -20.80
C ASP A 103 12.27 29.61 -22.31
N VAL A 104 11.24 30.00 -23.04
CA VAL A 104 11.31 30.19 -24.49
C VAL A 104 12.10 31.47 -24.70
N PRO A 105 13.29 31.45 -25.35
CA PRO A 105 13.87 32.69 -25.84
C PRO A 105 12.98 33.17 -26.97
N SER A 106 12.29 34.27 -26.70
CA SER A 106 11.50 35.03 -27.66
C SER A 106 12.36 35.35 -28.89
N LYS A 107 11.79 35.12 -30.08
CA LYS A 107 12.30 35.65 -31.34
C LYS A 107 12.50 37.16 -31.17
N SER A 108 13.74 37.62 -31.24
CA SER A 108 14.06 39.00 -31.58
C SER A 108 14.77 38.99 -32.93
N GLU A 109 14.04 39.53 -33.90
CA GLU A 109 14.50 40.03 -35.19
C GLU A 109 15.86 40.72 -35.10
N GLN A 110 16.77 40.41 -36.02
CA GLN A 110 17.69 41.41 -36.54
C GLN A 110 17.73 41.30 -38.06
N LYS A 111 17.36 42.42 -38.68
CA LYS A 111 17.58 42.78 -40.08
C LYS A 111 19.07 42.96 -40.36
#